data_AF-A0AAW9DU69-F1
#
_entry.id   AF-A0AAW9DU69-F1
#
_cell.length_a   1.000
_cell.length_b   1.000
_cell.length_c   1.000
_cell.angle_alpha   90.00
_cell.angle_beta   90.00
_cell.angle_gamma   90.00
#
_symmetry.space_group_name_H-M   'P 1'
#
loop_
_entity.id
_entity.type
_entity.pdbx_description
1 polymer ?
#
loop_
_entity_poly.entity_id
_entity_poly.type
_entity_poly.pdbx_seq_one_letter_code
_entity_poly.pdbx_strand_id
1 'polypeptide(L)' 'MPVTSFAFDERTMQAIADLRKIFGVSSNAAALRRAITLSRVVADQRDDKNTVLIQGKDHPLRVSLDG' A
#
# COMPACT_ATOMS: atom_id res chain seq x y z
N MET A 1 -17.27 -5.35 -17.88
CA MET A 1 -16.16 -4.61 -17.23
C MET A 1 -14.86 -5.04 -17.90
N PRO A 2 -13.97 -4.14 -18.33
CA PRO A 2 -12.71 -4.55 -18.95
C PRO A 2 -11.87 -5.28 -17.91
N VAL A 3 -11.46 -6.51 -18.23
CA VAL A 3 -10.56 -7.31 -17.39
C VAL A 3 -9.15 -6.95 -17.85
N THR A 4 -8.54 -5.97 -17.20
CA THR A 4 -7.15 -5.61 -17.47
C THR A 4 -6.28 -6.73 -16.90
N SER A 5 -5.79 -7.61 -17.78
CA SER A 5 -4.85 -8.66 -17.41
C SER A 5 -3.44 -8.07 -17.41
N PHE A 6 -2.80 -8.04 -16.25
CA PHE A 6 -1.41 -7.62 -16.10
C PHE A 6 -0.57 -8.86 -15.84
N ALA A 7 0.47 -9.06 -16.65
CA ALA A 7 1.50 -10.05 -16.35
C ALA A 7 2.44 -9.44 -15.30
N PHE A 8 2.51 -10.07 -14.14
CA PHE A 8 3.43 -9.70 -13.08
C PHE A 8 4.60 -10.68 -13.06
N ASP A 9 5.81 -10.17 -12.81
CA ASP A 9 6.94 -11.03 -12.52
C ASP A 9 6.76 -11.77 -11.18
N GLU A 10 7.57 -12.79 -10.95
CA GLU A 10 7.46 -13.65 -9.76
C GLU A 10 7.66 -12.89 -8.44
N ARG A 11 8.57 -11.89 -8.43
CA ARG A 11 8.80 -11.03 -7.25
C ARG A 11 7.56 -10.19 -6.92
N THR A 12 6.92 -9.64 -7.95
CA THR A 12 5.70 -8.84 -7.82
C THR A 12 4.53 -9.71 -7.37
N MET A 13 4.42 -10.94 -7.90
CA MET A 13 3.42 -11.90 -7.42
C MET A 13 3.61 -12.25 -5.95
N GLN A 14 4.85 -12.43 -5.50
CA GLN A 14 5.16 -12.68 -4.09
C GLN A 14 4.78 -11.48 -3.22
N ALA A 15 5.12 -10.26 -3.64
CA ALA A 15 4.72 -9.04 -2.93
C ALA A 15 3.19 -8.91 -2.81
N ILE A 16 2.44 -9.23 -3.88
CA ILE A 16 0.97 -9.23 -3.84
C ILE A 16 0.44 -10.30 -2.87
N ALA A 17 1.07 -11.48 -2.82
CA ALA A 17 0.69 -12.54 -1.89
C ALA A 17 0.91 -12.13 -0.43
N ASP A 18 2.00 -11.41 -0.14
CA ASP A 18 2.26 -10.92 1.21
C ASP A 18 1.32 -9.76 1.59
N LEU A 19 1.00 -8.87 0.64
CA LEU A 19 -0.05 -7.86 0.84
C LEU A 19 -1.42 -8.48 1.13
N ARG A 20 -1.75 -9.62 0.51
CA ARG A 20 -2.99 -10.35 0.80
C ARG A 20 -3.04 -10.82 2.25
N LYS A 21 -1.93 -11.32 2.78
CA LYS A 21 -1.82 -11.73 4.19
C LYS A 21 -1.94 -10.53 5.13
N ILE A 22 -1.20 -9.45 4.84
CA ILE A 22 -1.20 -8.21 5.65
C ILE A 22 -2.60 -7.60 5.73
N PHE A 23 -3.31 -7.53 4.60
CA PHE A 23 -4.65 -6.95 4.55
C PHE A 23 -5.78 -7.94 4.90
N GLY A 24 -5.48 -9.23 5.07
CA GLY A 24 -6.49 -10.27 5.32
C GLY A 24 -7.50 -10.43 4.17
N VAL A 25 -7.05 -10.33 2.91
CA VAL A 25 -7.93 -10.41 1.74
C VAL A 25 -7.63 -11.64 0.86
N SER A 26 -8.69 -12.22 0.31
CA SER A 26 -8.63 -13.46 -0.45
C SER A 26 -8.28 -13.28 -1.94
N SER A 27 -8.31 -12.06 -2.49
CA SER A 27 -8.03 -11.81 -3.90
C SER A 27 -6.89 -10.80 -4.13
N ASN A 28 -6.10 -11.04 -5.18
CA ASN A 28 -5.02 -10.15 -5.61
C ASN A 28 -5.56 -8.75 -5.93
N ALA A 29 -6.71 -8.68 -6.61
CA ALA A 29 -7.37 -7.42 -6.93
C ALA A 29 -7.77 -6.62 -5.67
N ALA A 30 -8.25 -7.29 -4.61
CA ALA A 30 -8.55 -6.61 -3.36
C ALA A 30 -7.29 -6.08 -2.65
N ALA A 31 -6.20 -6.84 -2.68
CA ALA A 31 -4.92 -6.40 -2.12
C ALA A 31 -4.36 -5.18 -2.86
N LEU A 32 -4.37 -5.21 -4.20
CA LEU A 32 -3.92 -4.10 -5.02
C LEU A 32 -4.77 -2.84 -4.83
N ARG A 33 -6.10 -2.96 -4.76
CA ARG A 33 -6.99 -1.81 -4.49
C ARG A 33 -6.69 -1.16 -3.14
N ARG A 34 -6.46 -1.96 -2.09
CA ARG A 34 -6.10 -1.45 -0.77
C ARG A 34 -4.72 -0.80 -0.78
N ALA A 35 -3.74 -1.41 -1.43
CA ALA A 35 -2.41 -0.84 -1.59
C ALA A 35 -2.44 0.52 -2.31
N ILE A 36 -3.16 0.62 -3.44
CA ILE A 36 -3.32 1.89 -4.18
C ILE A 36 -4.03 2.94 -3.32
N THR A 37 -5.05 2.55 -2.57
CA THR A 37 -5.77 3.48 -1.67
C THR A 37 -4.83 3.99 -0.58
N LEU A 38 -4.02 3.12 0.02
CA LEU A 38 -2.99 3.51 0.99
C LEU A 38 -1.95 4.44 0.36
N SER A 39 -1.44 4.14 -0.82
CA SER A 39 -0.50 5.01 -1.54
C SER A 39 -1.09 6.38 -1.82
N ARG A 40 -2.39 6.48 -2.15
CA ARG A 40 -3.08 7.75 -2.35
C ARG A 40 -3.22 8.53 -1.04
N VAL A 41 -3.64 7.88 0.04
CA VAL A 41 -3.73 8.51 1.37
C VAL A 41 -2.36 9.02 1.83
N VAL A 42 -1.31 8.25 1.58
CA VAL A 42 0.07 8.64 1.85
C VAL A 42 0.50 9.83 0.99
N ALA A 43 0.17 9.83 -0.31
CA ALA A 43 0.47 10.94 -1.21
C ALA A 43 -0.28 12.23 -0.83
N ASP A 44 -1.55 12.11 -0.42
CA ASP A 44 -2.39 13.23 0.01
C ASP A 44 -1.94 13.79 1.38
N GLN A 45 -1.28 12.98 2.20
CA GLN A 45 -0.70 13.37 3.49
C GLN A 45 0.80 13.71 3.41
N ARG A 46 1.39 13.78 2.22
CA ARG A 46 2.78 14.21 2.09
C ARG A 46 2.88 15.66 2.56
N ASP A 47 3.62 15.86 3.65
CA ASP A 47 4.27 17.14 3.87
C ASP A 47 5.46 17.27 2.92
N ASP A 48 5.95 18.50 2.72
CA ASP A 48 7.06 18.81 1.82
C ASP A 48 8.37 18.04 2.13
N LYS A 49 8.39 17.24 3.21
CA LYS A 49 9.54 16.47 3.67
C LYS A 49 9.40 14.97 3.45
N ASN A 50 8.50 14.54 2.56
CA ASN A 50 8.38 13.14 2.13
C ASN A 50 8.12 12.16 3.30
N THR A 51 7.38 12.60 4.31
CA THR A 51 7.06 11.79 5.49
C THR A 51 5.57 11.47 5.58
N VAL A 52 5.24 10.36 6.24
CA VAL A 52 3.86 9.97 6.58
C VAL A 52 3.68 10.03 8.08
N LEU A 53 2.65 10.75 8.53
CA LEU A 53 2.25 10.77 9.93
C LEU A 53 1.24 9.65 10.18
N ILE A 54 1.66 8.59 10.85
CA ILE A 54 0.79 7.54 11.36
C ILE A 54 0.29 7.98 12.73
N GLN A 55 -0.98 8.38 12.85
CA GLN A 55 -1.58 8.67 14.15
C GLN A 55 -1.79 7.37 14.94
N GLY A 56 -0.85 7.03 15.80
CA GLY A 56 -1.00 5.97 16.79
C GLY A 56 -1.89 6.42 17.97
N LYS A 57 -2.48 5.46 18.68
CA LYS A 57 -3.31 5.73 19.87
C LYS A 57 -2.54 6.43 20.99
N ASP A 58 -1.26 6.11 21.15
CA ASP A 58 -0.43 6.69 22.21
C ASP A 58 0.27 7.96 21.72
N HIS A 59 0.96 7.89 20.56
CA HIS A 59 1.70 9.02 19.99
C HIS A 59 1.65 8.99 18.45
N PRO A 60 1.67 10.16 17.78
CA PRO A 60 1.84 10.21 16.34
C PRO A 60 3.26 9.77 15.94
N LEU A 61 3.35 8.77 15.07
CA LEU A 61 4.58 8.24 14.50
C LEU A 61 4.84 8.90 13.15
N ARG A 62 5.98 9.57 13.01
CA ARG A 62 6.41 10.13 11.72
C ARG A 62 7.35 9.14 11.04
N VAL A 63 6.92 8.58 9.92
CA VAL A 63 7.72 7.67 9.10
C VAL A 63 8.32 8.46 7.94
N SER A 64 9.65 8.49 7.83
CA SER A 64 10.31 9.01 6.64
C SER A 64 10.24 7.98 5.51
N LEU A 65 9.89 8.42 4.30
CA LEU A 65 9.89 7.58 3.11
C LEU A 65 11.17 7.72 2.29
N ASP A 66 12.19 8.41 2.82
CA ASP A 66 13.49 8.49 2.19
C ASP A 66 14.20 7.12 2.34
N GLY A 67 14.50 6.51 1.19
CA GLY A 67 15.15 5.20 1.10
C GLY A 67 16.63 5.23 1.44
#